data_AF-A0A6N7PE45-F1
#
_entry.id   AF-A0A6N7PE45-F1
#
_cell.length_a   1.000
_cell.length_b   1.000
_cell.length_c   1.000
_cell.angle_alpha   90.00
_cell.angle_beta   90.00
_cell.angle_gamma   90.00
#
_symmetry.space_group_name_H-M   'P 1'
#
loop_
_entity.id
_entity.type
_entity.pdbx_description
1 polymer ?
#
loop_
_entity_poly.entity_id
_entity_poly.type
_entity_poly.pdbx_seq_one_letter_code
_entity_poly.pdbx_strand_id
1 'polypeptide(L)'
;MRLRYRLRKSLIMIPALMAAVAVHGQGPSLLLNNYKIPVGKKGALVGQIFNKQGVAPAAKLVEDTSGLFTIGKKGELRLNKKSSVTASAPSFQYAVTIQNGDARETFILVRDDFHRNKVVAHRGAWKNTGSSQNSLSSLKDAIRIGAEGTEFDVWLSKDGVPVLSHDNHIGDKKIEETLVADLISIPLNKGDHVPLFEDYIKEAMTQNTTHLVLELKPSGLGQARAEELATKCVELIRKHKCEAWMLYISFDYNICKKIAELNPFAKVAYLNGDKTPAELKADKIWGFDYNFKVIDKDINIIKDAKKNGINVNIWTVNKPEQMDAYLKAGVDYLTTDEPEMLLEKVK
;
A
#
# COMPACT_ATOMS: atom_id res chain seq x y z
N MET A 1 -22.70 -21.62 44.95
CA MET A 1 -22.43 -21.74 43.50
C MET A 1 -21.58 -20.55 43.07
N ARG A 2 -20.24 -20.68 43.00
CA ARG A 2 -19.32 -19.59 42.63
C ARG A 2 -18.82 -19.84 41.20
N LEU A 3 -19.30 -19.06 40.24
CA LEU A 3 -18.84 -19.09 38.85
C LEU A 3 -17.40 -18.55 38.79
N ARG A 4 -16.43 -19.42 38.50
CA ARG A 4 -15.05 -19.01 38.19
C ARG A 4 -14.98 -18.67 36.70
N TYR A 5 -14.94 -17.38 36.37
CA TYR A 5 -14.56 -16.93 35.03
C TYR A 5 -13.07 -17.21 34.81
N ARG A 6 -12.76 -18.18 33.96
CA ARG A 6 -11.40 -18.43 33.45
C ARG A 6 -11.16 -17.46 32.29
N LEU A 7 -10.54 -16.31 32.57
CA LEU A 7 -9.97 -15.44 31.55
C LEU A 7 -8.86 -16.22 30.81
N ARG A 8 -9.17 -16.79 29.65
CA ARG A 8 -8.14 -17.16 28.67
C ARG A 8 -7.65 -15.89 28.01
N LYS A 9 -6.54 -15.34 28.51
CA LYS A 9 -5.68 -14.46 27.69
C LYS A 9 -5.09 -15.33 26.60
N SER A 10 -5.75 -15.40 25.44
CA SER A 10 -5.13 -15.94 24.23
C SER A 10 -4.12 -14.92 23.75
N LEU A 11 -2.89 -15.01 24.26
CA LEU A 11 -1.74 -14.33 23.70
C LEU A 11 -1.52 -14.95 22.31
N ILE A 12 -1.94 -14.27 21.25
CA ILE A 12 -1.62 -14.68 19.89
C ILE A 12 -0.12 -14.39 19.73
N MET A 13 0.72 -15.39 20.02
CA MET A 13 2.10 -15.38 19.56
C MET A 13 2.05 -15.51 18.04
N ILE A 14 2.27 -14.39 17.35
CA ILE A 14 2.78 -14.42 15.99
C ILE A 14 4.16 -15.09 16.12
N PRO A 15 4.40 -16.28 15.54
CA PRO A 15 5.73 -16.88 15.57
C PRO A 15 6.71 -15.84 15.03
N ALA A 16 7.83 -15.64 15.72
CA ALA A 16 8.91 -14.84 15.18
C ALA A 16 9.33 -15.50 13.86
N LEU A 17 8.86 -14.95 12.73
CA LEU A 17 9.31 -15.36 11.41
C LEU A 17 10.81 -15.07 11.38
N MET A 18 11.63 -16.12 11.31
CA MET A 18 13.01 -15.96 10.89
C MET A 18 12.97 -15.34 9.50
N ALA A 19 13.31 -14.06 9.41
CA ALA A 19 13.49 -13.39 8.15
C ALA A 19 14.56 -14.16 7.37
N ALA A 20 14.19 -14.74 6.24
CA ALA A 20 15.18 -15.12 5.24
C ALA A 20 15.96 -13.84 4.92
N VAL A 21 17.27 -13.85 5.18
CA VAL A 21 18.14 -12.72 4.88
C VAL A 21 18.09 -12.52 3.38
N ALA A 22 17.42 -11.47 2.93
CA ALA A 22 17.55 -11.02 1.56
C ALA A 22 19.02 -10.63 1.36
N VAL A 23 19.71 -11.35 0.48
CA VAL A 23 21.03 -10.93 -0.01
C VAL A 23 20.82 -9.60 -0.70
N HIS A 24 21.40 -8.53 -0.14
CA HIS A 24 21.29 -7.17 -0.69
C HIS A 24 21.61 -7.20 -2.19
N GLY A 25 20.70 -6.66 -3.02
CA GLY A 25 20.89 -6.50 -4.47
C GLY A 25 20.37 -7.62 -5.37
N GLN A 26 19.88 -8.76 -4.85
CA GLN A 26 19.15 -9.74 -5.67
C GLN A 26 17.64 -9.55 -5.44
N GLY A 27 16.89 -9.21 -6.49
CA GLY A 27 15.42 -9.15 -6.43
C GLY A 27 14.80 -10.48 -5.96
N PRO A 28 13.53 -10.48 -5.53
CA PRO A 28 12.92 -11.64 -4.89
C PRO A 28 12.94 -12.84 -5.82
N SER A 29 13.14 -14.02 -5.24
CA SER A 29 13.24 -15.25 -6.00
C SER A 29 11.87 -15.74 -6.48
N LEU A 30 10.81 -15.37 -5.76
CA LEU A 30 9.41 -15.59 -6.11
C LEU A 30 8.57 -14.34 -5.89
N LEU A 31 7.54 -14.16 -6.71
CA LEU A 31 6.55 -13.10 -6.61
C LEU A 31 5.13 -13.68 -6.56
N LEU A 32 4.23 -12.95 -5.93
CA LEU A 32 2.80 -13.23 -5.91
C LEU A 32 2.06 -12.01 -6.46
N ASN A 33 1.11 -12.23 -7.38
CA ASN A 33 0.38 -11.12 -8.01
C ASN A 33 -0.80 -10.57 -7.18
N ASN A 34 -1.23 -11.27 -6.13
CA ASN A 34 -2.24 -10.80 -5.21
C ASN A 34 -2.08 -11.49 -3.85
N TYR A 35 -2.17 -10.68 -2.80
CA TYR A 35 -1.92 -11.09 -1.42
C TYR A 35 -3.22 -11.17 -0.61
N LYS A 36 -4.35 -10.78 -1.21
CA LYS A 36 -5.63 -10.61 -0.52
C LYS A 36 -6.54 -11.82 -0.71
N ILE A 37 -7.05 -12.38 0.40
CA ILE A 37 -7.89 -13.57 0.44
C ILE A 37 -9.36 -13.14 0.32
N PRO A 38 -10.12 -13.61 -0.68
CA PRO A 38 -11.53 -13.31 -0.80
C PRO A 38 -12.35 -13.84 0.38
N VAL A 39 -13.10 -12.94 1.04
CA VAL A 39 -13.92 -13.27 2.22
C VAL A 39 -15.12 -14.13 1.84
N GLY A 40 -15.37 -15.18 2.62
CA GLY A 40 -16.56 -16.05 2.50
C GLY A 40 -16.58 -16.97 1.27
N LYS A 41 -15.54 -16.95 0.42
CA LYS A 41 -15.49 -17.76 -0.81
C LYS A 41 -14.70 -19.05 -0.60
N LYS A 42 -15.39 -20.19 -0.70
CA LYS A 42 -14.74 -21.52 -0.59
C LYS A 42 -13.82 -21.78 -1.76
N GLY A 43 -12.62 -22.32 -1.49
CA GLY A 43 -11.67 -22.72 -2.54
C GLY A 43 -11.17 -21.56 -3.41
N ALA A 44 -11.26 -20.33 -2.92
CA ALA A 44 -10.95 -19.13 -3.69
C ALA A 44 -9.49 -19.12 -4.19
N LEU A 45 -9.29 -18.59 -5.39
CA LEU A 45 -7.98 -18.19 -5.87
C LEU A 45 -7.52 -16.98 -5.06
N VAL A 46 -6.35 -17.10 -4.44
CA VAL A 46 -5.69 -15.98 -3.75
C VAL A 46 -4.76 -15.29 -4.73
N GLY A 47 -3.87 -16.03 -5.40
CA GLY A 47 -2.95 -15.43 -6.37
C GLY A 47 -2.23 -16.46 -7.22
N GLN A 48 -1.48 -15.96 -8.20
CA GLN A 48 -0.60 -16.71 -9.08
C GLN A 48 0.84 -16.45 -8.67
N ILE A 49 1.62 -17.53 -8.56
CA ILE A 49 3.04 -17.47 -8.19
C ILE A 49 3.88 -17.33 -9.46
N PHE A 50 4.89 -16.47 -9.38
CA PHE A 50 5.83 -16.18 -10.44
C PHE A 50 7.28 -16.36 -9.95
N ASN A 51 8.17 -16.73 -10.86
CA ASN A 51 9.62 -16.70 -10.71
C ASN A 51 10.21 -15.81 -11.83
N LYS A 52 11.53 -15.80 -11.98
CA LYS A 52 12.22 -15.00 -13.01
C LYS A 52 11.83 -15.37 -14.45
N GLN A 53 11.28 -16.55 -14.69
CA GLN A 53 10.84 -17.04 -16.01
C GLN A 53 9.35 -16.82 -16.28
N GLY A 54 8.60 -16.22 -15.35
CA GLY A 54 7.15 -16.00 -15.47
C GLY A 54 6.38 -16.85 -14.46
N VAL A 55 5.24 -17.42 -14.87
CA VAL A 55 4.45 -18.30 -14.01
C VAL A 55 5.32 -19.45 -13.50
N ALA A 56 5.26 -19.75 -12.20
CA ALA A 56 6.04 -20.80 -11.56
C ALA A 56 5.22 -22.10 -11.39
N PRO A 57 5.10 -22.96 -12.42
CA PRO A 57 4.48 -24.27 -12.27
C PRO A 57 5.29 -25.12 -11.28
N ALA A 58 4.64 -26.11 -10.67
CA ALA A 58 5.23 -26.99 -9.67
C ALA A 58 5.77 -26.28 -8.40
N ALA A 59 5.40 -25.02 -8.15
CA ALA A 59 5.56 -24.40 -6.84
C ALA A 59 4.87 -25.25 -5.75
N LYS A 60 5.53 -25.38 -4.60
CA LYS A 60 5.07 -26.20 -3.48
C LYS A 60 4.84 -25.33 -2.25
N LEU A 61 3.73 -25.58 -1.57
CA LEU A 61 3.48 -25.02 -0.25
C LEU A 61 4.28 -25.85 0.75
N VAL A 62 5.31 -25.26 1.34
CA VAL A 62 6.19 -25.96 2.29
C VAL A 62 5.85 -25.63 3.73
N GLU A 63 5.19 -24.51 3.97
CA GLU A 63 4.69 -24.11 5.28
C GLU A 63 3.39 -23.31 5.12
N ASP A 64 2.41 -23.61 5.97
CA ASP A 64 1.16 -22.86 6.11
C ASP A 64 0.72 -22.99 7.57
N THR A 65 0.82 -21.91 8.33
CA THR A 65 0.52 -21.91 9.76
C THR A 65 -0.97 -22.12 10.07
N SER A 66 -1.82 -22.05 9.06
CA SER A 66 -3.29 -22.16 9.19
C SER A 66 -3.87 -23.46 8.64
N GLY A 67 -3.14 -24.16 7.76
CA GLY A 67 -3.62 -25.33 7.03
C GLY A 67 -4.77 -25.03 6.06
N LEU A 68 -4.96 -23.77 5.67
CA LEU A 68 -6.07 -23.33 4.82
C LEU A 68 -5.74 -23.34 3.33
N PHE A 69 -4.47 -23.38 2.96
CA PHE A 69 -4.03 -23.12 1.58
C PHE A 69 -3.54 -24.37 0.86
N THR A 70 -3.55 -24.28 -0.46
CA THR A 70 -3.00 -25.26 -1.38
C THR A 70 -2.44 -24.54 -2.62
N ILE A 71 -1.53 -25.19 -3.34
CA ILE A 71 -1.01 -24.68 -4.60
C ILE A 71 -1.41 -25.65 -5.72
N GLY A 72 -2.12 -25.13 -6.71
CA GLY A 72 -2.52 -25.88 -7.91
C GLY A 72 -1.32 -26.19 -8.81
N LYS A 73 -1.49 -27.14 -9.73
CA LYS A 73 -0.42 -27.61 -10.64
C LYS A 73 0.25 -26.47 -11.46
N LYS A 74 -0.50 -25.39 -11.73
CA LYS A 74 -0.04 -24.21 -12.47
C LYS A 74 0.56 -23.11 -11.57
N GLY A 75 0.82 -23.37 -10.30
CA GLY A 75 1.34 -22.36 -9.36
C GLY A 75 0.26 -21.41 -8.82
N GLU A 76 -1.00 -21.85 -8.81
CA GLU A 76 -2.13 -21.07 -8.30
C GLU A 76 -2.26 -21.27 -6.79
N LEU A 77 -1.97 -20.25 -5.99
CA LEU A 77 -2.22 -20.26 -4.56
C LEU A 77 -3.72 -20.08 -4.29
N ARG A 78 -4.32 -21.08 -3.64
CA ARG A 78 -5.76 -21.17 -3.42
C ARG A 78 -6.07 -21.54 -1.97
N LEU A 79 -7.27 -21.22 -1.51
CA LEU A 79 -7.84 -21.90 -0.36
C LEU A 79 -8.13 -23.36 -0.72
N ASN A 80 -8.05 -24.24 0.28
CA ASN A 80 -8.54 -25.61 0.18
C ASN A 80 -10.01 -25.63 -0.26
N LYS A 81 -10.42 -26.64 -1.04
CA LYS A 81 -11.73 -26.68 -1.73
C LYS A 81 -12.93 -26.42 -0.81
N LYS A 82 -12.85 -26.85 0.46
CA LYS A 82 -13.92 -26.69 1.45
C LYS A 82 -13.67 -25.53 2.44
N SER A 83 -12.46 -24.97 2.44
CA SER A 83 -12.07 -23.89 3.35
C SER A 83 -12.47 -22.53 2.82
N SER A 84 -12.85 -21.64 3.72
CA SER A 84 -13.14 -20.23 3.48
C SER A 84 -12.66 -19.41 4.67
N VAL A 85 -12.13 -18.21 4.43
CA VAL A 85 -11.86 -17.23 5.49
C VAL A 85 -13.08 -16.32 5.62
N THR A 86 -13.68 -16.23 6.81
CA THR A 86 -14.85 -15.38 7.08
C THR A 86 -14.45 -14.06 7.75
N ALA A 87 -15.33 -13.06 7.71
CA ALA A 87 -15.14 -11.79 8.41
C ALA A 87 -14.99 -11.96 9.93
N SER A 88 -15.56 -13.03 10.50
CA SER A 88 -15.44 -13.40 11.91
C SER A 88 -14.20 -14.22 12.26
N ALA A 89 -13.31 -14.51 11.29
CA ALA A 89 -12.10 -15.27 11.57
C ALA A 89 -11.20 -14.51 12.56
N PRO A 90 -10.56 -15.21 13.52
CA PRO A 90 -9.83 -14.57 14.62
C PRO A 90 -8.51 -13.91 14.18
N SER A 91 -7.96 -14.31 13.03
CA SER A 91 -6.82 -13.67 12.39
C SER A 91 -7.26 -13.11 11.04
N PHE A 92 -6.62 -12.03 10.61
CA PHE A 92 -6.71 -11.52 9.24
C PHE A 92 -5.40 -11.70 8.46
N GLN A 93 -4.32 -12.15 9.09
CA GLN A 93 -3.03 -12.41 8.44
C GLN A 93 -2.69 -13.90 8.50
N TYR A 94 -2.14 -14.41 7.40
CA TYR A 94 -1.83 -15.83 7.22
C TYR A 94 -0.48 -15.98 6.52
N ALA A 95 0.51 -16.55 7.21
CA ALA A 95 1.82 -16.78 6.64
C ALA A 95 1.85 -18.08 5.82
N VAL A 96 2.41 -18.01 4.61
CA VAL A 96 2.68 -19.18 3.76
C VAL A 96 4.10 -19.12 3.23
N THR A 97 4.80 -20.25 3.26
CA THR A 97 6.12 -20.40 2.67
C THR A 97 6.01 -21.26 1.42
N ILE A 98 6.51 -20.72 0.31
CA ILE A 98 6.43 -21.32 -1.02
C ILE A 98 7.83 -21.61 -1.52
N GLN A 99 8.00 -22.79 -2.14
CA GLN A 99 9.24 -23.20 -2.78
C GLN A 99 9.03 -23.50 -4.27
N ASN A 100 9.97 -23.09 -5.12
CA ASN A 100 10.03 -23.46 -6.53
C ASN A 100 11.50 -23.68 -6.93
N GLY A 101 11.90 -24.93 -7.17
CA GLY A 101 13.32 -25.28 -7.27
C GLY A 101 14.05 -24.96 -5.96
N ASP A 102 15.15 -24.21 -6.05
CA ASP A 102 15.93 -23.74 -4.89
C ASP A 102 15.39 -22.44 -4.28
N ALA A 103 14.50 -21.74 -5.01
CA ALA A 103 13.89 -20.51 -4.52
C ALA A 103 12.86 -20.81 -3.42
N ARG A 104 12.94 -20.06 -2.32
CA ARG A 104 12.02 -20.16 -1.18
C ARG A 104 11.67 -18.77 -0.67
N GLU A 105 10.38 -18.46 -0.61
CA GLU A 105 9.87 -17.17 -0.13
C GLU A 105 8.70 -17.36 0.83
N THR A 106 8.66 -16.52 1.86
CA THR A 106 7.48 -16.41 2.74
C THR A 106 6.65 -15.21 2.34
N PHE A 107 5.33 -15.39 2.32
CA PHE A 107 4.33 -14.36 2.03
C PHE A 107 3.35 -14.24 3.19
N ILE A 108 2.87 -13.02 3.43
CA ILE A 108 1.72 -12.77 4.31
C ILE A 108 0.50 -12.52 3.42
N LEU A 109 -0.50 -13.39 3.59
CA LEU A 109 -1.80 -13.25 2.95
C LEU A 109 -2.77 -12.55 3.90
N VAL A 110 -3.59 -11.66 3.38
CA VAL A 110 -4.44 -10.78 4.18
C VAL A 110 -5.90 -11.00 3.83
N ARG A 111 -6.78 -11.17 4.81
CA ARG A 111 -8.23 -11.21 4.58
C ARG A 111 -8.68 -9.88 3.97
N ASP A 112 -9.38 -9.90 2.83
CA ASP A 112 -9.75 -8.69 2.10
C ASP A 112 -10.96 -7.96 2.73
N ASP A 113 -10.76 -7.33 3.89
CA ASP A 113 -11.77 -6.46 4.54
C ASP A 113 -11.59 -4.98 4.16
N PHE A 114 -10.71 -4.68 3.21
CA PHE A 114 -10.44 -3.32 2.77
C PHE A 114 -11.74 -2.64 2.30
N HIS A 115 -11.96 -1.39 2.70
CA HIS A 115 -13.11 -0.61 2.25
C HIS A 115 -13.08 -0.42 0.71
N ARG A 116 -14.25 -0.17 0.12
CA ARG A 116 -14.45 0.08 -1.32
C ARG A 116 -15.32 1.33 -1.53
N ASN A 117 -14.99 2.40 -0.81
CA ASN A 117 -15.74 3.65 -0.76
C ASN A 117 -15.08 4.80 -1.52
N LYS A 118 -13.93 4.55 -2.19
CA LYS A 118 -13.21 5.50 -3.04
C LYS A 118 -12.51 6.64 -2.31
N VAL A 119 -12.55 6.68 -0.98
CA VAL A 119 -11.99 7.77 -0.18
C VAL A 119 -10.52 7.54 0.11
N VAL A 120 -9.67 8.48 -0.30
CA VAL A 120 -8.26 8.54 0.09
C VAL A 120 -8.03 9.79 0.94
N ALA A 121 -7.65 9.60 2.21
CA ALA A 121 -7.32 10.69 3.12
C ALA A 121 -5.92 11.24 2.82
N HIS A 122 -5.83 12.46 2.31
CA HIS A 122 -4.58 13.12 1.92
C HIS A 122 -3.71 13.42 3.14
N ARG A 123 -2.51 12.83 3.20
CA ARG A 123 -1.57 12.91 4.34
C ARG A 123 -2.16 12.36 5.65
N GLY A 124 -3.11 11.44 5.53
CA GLY A 124 -3.96 10.93 6.62
C GLY A 124 -5.14 11.84 6.96
N ALA A 125 -5.90 11.50 8.01
CA ALA A 125 -7.03 12.31 8.47
C ALA A 125 -6.57 13.29 9.57
N TRP A 126 -6.11 14.47 9.15
CA TRP A 126 -5.46 15.45 10.04
C TRP A 126 -6.31 16.70 10.32
N LYS A 127 -7.09 17.15 9.32
CA LYS A 127 -7.70 18.49 9.30
C LYS A 127 -8.64 18.76 10.48
N ASN A 128 -9.49 17.78 10.83
CA ASN A 128 -10.51 17.91 11.87
C ASN A 128 -10.16 17.15 13.17
N THR A 129 -8.92 16.66 13.29
CA THR A 129 -8.52 15.78 14.40
C THR A 129 -7.46 16.40 15.30
N GLY A 130 -6.78 17.46 14.85
CA GLY A 130 -5.62 18.05 15.53
C GLY A 130 -4.33 17.23 15.38
N SER A 131 -4.36 16.16 14.58
CA SER A 131 -3.15 15.40 14.19
C SER A 131 -2.33 16.22 13.19
N SER A 132 -1.02 15.97 13.10
CA SER A 132 -0.20 16.53 12.02
C SER A 132 -0.44 15.76 10.72
N GLN A 133 -0.23 16.40 9.58
CA GLN A 133 -0.09 15.69 8.29
C GLN A 133 1.06 14.67 8.37
N ASN A 134 0.98 13.58 7.61
CA ASN A 134 2.05 12.59 7.50
C ASN A 134 2.53 12.04 8.86
N SER A 135 1.59 11.78 9.77
CA SER A 135 1.87 11.35 11.15
C SER A 135 1.22 10.00 11.47
N LEU A 136 1.70 9.29 12.50
CA LEU A 136 1.06 8.06 12.96
C LEU A 136 -0.36 8.32 13.48
N SER A 137 -0.61 9.49 14.06
CA SER A 137 -1.94 9.90 14.48
C SER A 137 -2.89 10.12 13.29
N SER A 138 -2.44 10.76 12.21
CA SER A 138 -3.29 10.95 11.02
C SER A 138 -3.58 9.63 10.28
N LEU A 139 -2.66 8.67 10.31
CA LEU A 139 -2.88 7.28 9.89
C LEU A 139 -4.01 6.62 10.69
N LYS A 140 -3.87 6.63 12.02
CA LYS A 140 -4.85 6.04 12.94
C LYS A 140 -6.22 6.66 12.77
N ASP A 141 -6.27 7.98 12.58
CA ASP A 141 -7.50 8.70 12.32
C ASP A 141 -8.13 8.28 10.98
N ALA A 142 -7.35 8.13 9.91
CA ALA A 142 -7.84 7.68 8.61
C ALA A 142 -8.42 6.24 8.67
N ILE A 143 -7.74 5.34 9.38
CA ILE A 143 -8.23 3.98 9.67
C ILE A 143 -9.54 4.04 10.45
N ARG A 144 -9.59 4.86 11.52
CA ARG A 144 -10.74 4.98 12.42
C ARG A 144 -11.99 5.49 11.71
N ILE A 145 -11.86 6.45 10.78
CA ILE A 145 -13.01 6.96 10.01
C ILE A 145 -13.43 6.02 8.88
N GLY A 146 -12.66 4.97 8.58
CA GLY A 146 -12.98 3.97 7.56
C GLY A 146 -12.67 4.44 6.13
N ALA A 147 -11.64 5.26 5.93
CA ALA A 147 -11.18 5.60 4.59
C ALA A 147 -10.65 4.33 3.87
N GLU A 148 -10.90 4.21 2.56
CA GLU A 148 -10.34 3.10 1.76
C GLU A 148 -8.83 3.20 1.59
N GLY A 149 -8.30 4.43 1.52
CA GLY A 149 -6.88 4.70 1.49
C GLY A 149 -6.49 5.85 2.42
N THR A 150 -5.23 5.83 2.84
CA THR A 150 -4.55 6.98 3.45
C THR A 150 -3.30 7.26 2.64
N GLU A 151 -3.21 8.47 2.12
CA GLU A 151 -2.04 8.94 1.39
C GLU A 151 -1.01 9.51 2.37
N PHE A 152 0.27 9.36 2.00
CA PHE A 152 1.40 9.95 2.73
C PHE A 152 2.63 10.03 1.84
N ASP A 153 3.49 11.01 2.15
CA ASP A 153 4.67 11.37 1.39
C ASP A 153 5.96 10.84 2.04
N VAL A 154 6.87 10.29 1.23
CA VAL A 154 8.16 9.77 1.73
C VAL A 154 9.35 10.38 0.99
N TRP A 155 10.34 10.80 1.77
CA TRP A 155 11.65 11.28 1.35
C TRP A 155 12.77 10.38 1.88
N LEU A 156 13.96 10.50 1.31
CA LEU A 156 15.16 9.81 1.81
C LEU A 156 16.04 10.77 2.62
N SER A 157 16.25 10.50 3.91
CA SER A 157 17.18 11.26 4.77
C SER A 157 18.61 11.18 4.23
N LYS A 158 19.51 12.09 4.65
CA LYS A 158 20.93 12.11 4.21
C LYS A 158 21.61 10.75 4.25
N ASP A 159 21.35 9.96 5.29
CA ASP A 159 21.92 8.64 5.54
C ASP A 159 21.10 7.47 4.96
N GLY A 160 20.15 7.74 4.06
CA GLY A 160 19.49 6.71 3.27
C GLY A 160 18.29 6.06 3.94
N VAL A 161 17.65 6.73 4.90
CA VAL A 161 16.50 6.21 5.66
C VAL A 161 15.21 6.91 5.22
N PRO A 162 14.17 6.15 4.78
CA PRO A 162 12.90 6.76 4.37
C PRO A 162 12.11 7.37 5.54
N VAL A 163 11.75 8.65 5.42
CA VAL A 163 11.02 9.45 6.42
C VAL A 163 9.78 10.10 5.82
N LEU A 164 8.78 10.38 6.63
CA LEU A 164 7.51 10.96 6.19
C LEU A 164 7.52 12.50 6.26
N SER A 165 7.21 13.15 5.15
CA SER A 165 6.98 14.61 5.07
C SER A 165 6.48 14.98 3.68
N HIS A 166 5.55 15.94 3.58
CA HIS A 166 5.15 16.44 2.26
C HIS A 166 6.24 17.29 1.62
N ASP A 167 6.73 18.27 2.36
CA ASP A 167 7.74 19.21 1.88
C ASP A 167 9.14 18.61 2.01
N ASN A 168 10.07 19.13 1.20
CA ASN A 168 11.49 18.75 1.28
C ASN A 168 12.22 19.32 2.51
N HIS A 169 11.52 20.12 3.33
CA HIS A 169 12.00 20.63 4.61
C HIS A 169 11.01 20.29 5.73
N ILE A 170 11.54 20.10 6.94
CA ILE A 170 10.76 20.02 8.17
C ILE A 170 11.31 21.10 9.11
N GLY A 171 10.56 22.19 9.27
CA GLY A 171 11.11 23.41 9.87
C GLY A 171 12.24 23.99 9.01
N ASP A 172 13.41 24.17 9.61
CA ASP A 172 14.63 24.66 8.95
C ASP A 172 15.51 23.53 8.36
N LYS A 173 15.16 22.26 8.59
CA LYS A 173 15.96 21.11 8.17
C LYS A 173 15.54 20.60 6.80
N LYS A 174 16.45 20.65 5.83
CA LYS A 174 16.27 20.01 4.53
C LYS A 174 16.50 18.50 4.65
N ILE A 175 15.51 17.70 4.28
CA ILE A 175 15.47 16.26 4.59
C ILE A 175 16.66 15.51 4.00
N GLU A 176 16.94 15.69 2.71
CA GLU A 176 18.01 14.98 2.00
C GLU A 176 19.43 15.39 2.46
N GLU A 177 19.56 16.42 3.29
CA GLU A 177 20.83 16.92 3.84
C GLU A 177 20.93 16.72 5.37
N THR A 178 19.90 16.16 5.98
CA THR A 178 19.81 15.95 7.44
C THR A 178 19.83 14.47 7.77
N LEU A 179 20.55 14.09 8.82
CA LEU A 179 20.59 12.70 9.31
C LEU A 179 19.23 12.31 9.90
N VAL A 180 18.86 11.04 9.77
CA VAL A 180 17.55 10.56 10.25
C VAL A 180 17.35 10.80 11.75
N ALA A 181 18.40 10.66 12.56
CA ALA A 181 18.35 10.85 14.00
C ALA A 181 17.87 12.26 14.41
N ASP A 182 18.23 13.28 13.63
CA ASP A 182 17.78 14.65 13.87
C ASP A 182 16.34 14.84 13.39
N LEU A 183 15.96 14.26 12.26
CA LEU A 183 14.63 14.37 11.69
C LEU A 183 13.57 13.75 12.61
N ILE A 184 13.79 12.53 13.08
CA ILE A 184 12.85 11.81 13.95
C ILE A 184 12.75 12.40 15.36
N SER A 185 13.61 13.36 15.70
CA SER A 185 13.53 14.12 16.96
C SER A 185 12.58 15.31 16.88
N ILE A 186 12.13 15.68 15.67
CA ILE A 186 11.25 16.84 15.48
C ILE A 186 9.84 16.49 15.98
N PRO A 187 9.31 17.23 16.97
CA PRO A 187 7.98 16.98 17.50
C PRO A 187 6.90 17.40 16.50
N LEU A 188 5.86 16.60 16.44
CA LEU A 188 4.60 16.86 15.74
C LEU A 188 3.47 16.99 16.77
N ASN A 189 2.26 17.29 16.29
CA ASN A 189 1.09 17.37 17.16
C ASN A 189 0.78 16.00 17.79
N LYS A 190 0.03 16.01 18.91
CA LYS A 190 -0.39 14.81 19.67
C LYS A 190 0.76 13.93 20.20
N GLY A 191 1.97 14.48 20.32
CA GLY A 191 3.13 13.76 20.83
C GLY A 191 3.79 12.84 19.79
N ASP A 192 3.34 12.89 18.53
CA ASP A 192 4.07 12.27 17.44
C ASP A 192 5.41 12.98 17.23
N HIS A 193 6.30 12.28 16.54
CA HIS A 193 7.49 12.85 15.92
C HIS A 193 7.47 12.49 14.43
N VAL A 194 8.35 13.09 13.62
CA VAL A 194 8.48 12.75 12.20
C VAL A 194 8.63 11.23 12.04
N PRO A 195 7.66 10.55 11.40
CA PRO A 195 7.70 9.09 11.33
C PRO A 195 8.77 8.58 10.37
N LEU A 196 9.38 7.46 10.73
CA LEU A 196 10.01 6.57 9.76
C LEU A 196 8.93 5.88 8.93
N PHE A 197 9.19 5.64 7.64
CA PHE A 197 8.29 4.81 6.83
C PHE A 197 8.12 3.40 7.42
N GLU A 198 9.19 2.85 8.00
CA GLU A 198 9.14 1.54 8.64
C GLU A 198 8.18 1.49 9.84
N ASP A 199 8.06 2.56 10.62
CA ASP A 199 7.11 2.62 11.74
C ASP A 199 5.67 2.81 11.26
N TYR A 200 5.49 3.58 10.17
CA TYR A 200 4.21 3.72 9.50
C TYR A 200 3.69 2.39 8.94
N ILE A 201 4.56 1.55 8.36
CA ILE A 201 4.23 0.18 7.94
C ILE A 201 3.75 -0.66 9.13
N LYS A 202 4.50 -0.66 10.24
CA LYS A 202 4.17 -1.49 11.42
C LYS A 202 2.79 -1.14 11.97
N GLU A 203 2.47 0.14 12.06
CA GLU A 203 1.15 0.61 12.50
C GLU A 203 0.06 0.22 11.48
N ALA A 204 0.28 0.43 10.18
CA ALA A 204 -0.70 0.08 9.17
C ALA A 204 -1.04 -1.42 9.14
N MET A 205 -0.08 -2.29 9.45
CA MET A 205 -0.28 -3.74 9.49
C MET A 205 -1.10 -4.23 10.68
N THR A 206 -1.49 -3.37 11.63
CA THR A 206 -2.40 -3.76 12.72
C THR A 206 -3.86 -3.83 12.27
N GLN A 207 -4.16 -3.48 11.01
CA GLN A 207 -5.50 -3.49 10.40
C GLN A 207 -5.47 -4.06 8.98
N ASN A 208 -6.63 -4.34 8.39
CA ASN A 208 -6.80 -4.83 7.01
C ASN A 208 -8.00 -4.20 6.27
N THR A 209 -8.34 -2.96 6.62
CA THR A 209 -9.49 -2.17 6.15
C THR A 209 -9.08 -0.97 5.29
N THR A 210 -7.87 -0.43 5.45
CA THR A 210 -7.39 0.79 4.78
C THR A 210 -6.05 0.55 4.09
N HIS A 211 -5.96 0.91 2.80
CA HIS A 211 -4.73 0.83 2.02
C HIS A 211 -3.80 2.01 2.31
N LEU A 212 -2.51 1.80 2.05
CA LEU A 212 -1.46 2.81 2.08
C LEU A 212 -1.22 3.33 0.67
N VAL A 213 -1.46 4.62 0.43
CA VAL A 213 -1.15 5.30 -0.83
C VAL A 213 0.18 6.04 -0.64
N LEU A 214 1.26 5.35 -0.97
CA LEU A 214 2.62 5.80 -0.74
C LEU A 214 3.07 6.73 -1.87
N GLU A 215 3.23 8.04 -1.59
CA GLU A 215 3.89 8.97 -2.49
C GLU A 215 5.42 8.94 -2.30
N LEU A 216 6.15 8.59 -3.36
CA LEU A 216 7.60 8.68 -3.39
C LEU A 216 8.00 10.00 -4.04
N LYS A 217 8.63 10.87 -3.25
CA LYS A 217 8.94 12.23 -3.68
C LYS A 217 10.14 12.26 -4.63
N PRO A 218 10.11 13.10 -5.68
CA PRO A 218 11.27 13.30 -6.52
C PRO A 218 12.42 13.89 -5.69
N SER A 219 13.67 13.57 -6.07
CA SER A 219 14.85 14.01 -5.34
C SER A 219 15.50 15.23 -6.00
N GLY A 220 15.91 16.21 -5.19
CA GLY A 220 16.70 17.35 -5.65
C GLY A 220 18.17 17.00 -5.93
N LEU A 221 18.63 15.83 -5.48
CA LEU A 221 19.98 15.31 -5.68
C LEU A 221 20.13 14.49 -6.97
N GLY A 222 19.08 14.42 -7.79
CA GLY A 222 19.07 13.75 -9.09
C GLY A 222 18.43 12.37 -9.11
N GLN A 223 18.38 11.77 -10.31
CA GLN A 223 17.58 10.57 -10.59
C GLN A 223 18.06 9.33 -9.82
N ALA A 224 19.37 9.15 -9.65
CA ALA A 224 19.92 7.99 -8.92
C ALA A 224 19.40 7.94 -7.48
N ARG A 225 19.23 9.11 -6.84
CA ARG A 225 18.70 9.23 -5.49
C ARG A 225 17.20 8.99 -5.42
N ALA A 226 16.45 9.43 -6.44
CA ALA A 226 15.03 9.10 -6.59
C ALA A 226 14.81 7.58 -6.76
N GLU A 227 15.63 6.91 -7.55
CA GLU A 227 15.59 5.45 -7.72
C GLU A 227 16.07 4.69 -6.48
N GLU A 228 17.01 5.26 -5.71
CA GLU A 228 17.42 4.73 -4.40
C GLU A 228 16.23 4.73 -3.43
N LEU A 229 15.48 5.82 -3.34
CA LEU A 229 14.25 5.90 -2.54
C LEU A 229 13.25 4.81 -2.94
N ALA A 230 13.00 4.65 -4.25
CA ALA A 230 12.12 3.59 -4.76
C ALA A 230 12.58 2.19 -4.33
N THR A 231 13.87 1.92 -4.45
CA THR A 231 14.47 0.64 -4.06
C THR A 231 14.33 0.39 -2.57
N LYS A 232 14.69 1.37 -1.73
CA LYS A 232 14.60 1.27 -0.26
C LYS A 232 13.18 1.06 0.23
N CYS A 233 12.20 1.77 -0.34
CA CYS A 233 10.80 1.59 0.02
C CYS A 233 10.28 0.19 -0.36
N VAL A 234 10.58 -0.31 -1.56
CA VAL A 234 10.18 -1.66 -1.98
C VAL A 234 10.86 -2.75 -1.14
N GLU A 235 12.12 -2.56 -0.76
CA GLU A 235 12.85 -3.45 0.16
C GLU A 235 12.19 -3.50 1.55
N LEU A 236 11.82 -2.35 2.12
CA LEU A 236 11.10 -2.31 3.39
C LEU A 236 9.74 -2.99 3.31
N ILE A 237 8.99 -2.76 2.22
CA ILE A 237 7.69 -3.40 2.01
C ILE A 237 7.83 -4.93 1.96
N ARG A 238 8.85 -5.44 1.27
CA ARG A 238 9.15 -6.88 1.21
C ARG A 238 9.66 -7.46 2.52
N LYS A 239 10.48 -6.71 3.25
CA LYS A 239 11.00 -7.09 4.57
C LYS A 239 9.83 -7.33 5.54
N HIS A 240 8.83 -6.44 5.51
CA HIS A 240 7.65 -6.50 6.37
C HIS A 240 6.50 -7.31 5.78
N LYS A 241 6.59 -7.75 4.51
CA LYS A 241 5.56 -8.53 3.82
C LYS A 241 4.20 -7.80 3.77
N CYS A 242 4.24 -6.49 3.53
CA CYS A 242 3.07 -5.61 3.56
C CYS A 242 2.54 -5.22 2.17
N GLU A 243 2.88 -5.98 1.12
CA GLU A 243 2.47 -5.73 -0.26
C GLU A 243 0.94 -5.63 -0.41
N ALA A 244 0.17 -6.35 0.42
CA ALA A 244 -1.29 -6.34 0.40
C ALA A 244 -1.92 -4.96 0.66
N TRP A 245 -1.21 -4.07 1.36
CA TRP A 245 -1.69 -2.74 1.73
C TRP A 245 -1.28 -1.66 0.71
N MET A 246 -0.31 -1.91 -0.16
CA MET A 246 0.39 -0.84 -0.88
C MET A 246 -0.26 -0.47 -2.21
N LEU A 247 -0.48 0.83 -2.38
CA LEU A 247 -0.61 1.55 -3.65
C LEU A 247 0.53 2.58 -3.71
N TYR A 248 1.05 2.85 -4.90
CA TYR A 248 2.22 3.72 -5.08
C TYR A 248 1.85 4.89 -5.98
N ILE A 249 2.33 6.09 -5.65
CA ILE A 249 2.19 7.28 -6.49
C ILE A 249 3.52 8.06 -6.56
N SER A 250 3.77 8.77 -7.66
CA SER A 250 4.90 9.69 -7.77
C SER A 250 4.71 10.69 -8.92
N PHE A 251 5.28 11.89 -8.75
CA PHE A 251 5.44 12.88 -9.83
C PHE A 251 6.62 12.53 -10.76
N ASP A 252 7.54 11.68 -10.32
CA ASP A 252 8.66 11.21 -11.14
C ASP A 252 8.26 9.92 -11.87
N TYR A 253 8.15 10.01 -13.19
CA TYR A 253 7.78 8.87 -14.02
C TYR A 253 8.83 7.76 -13.99
N ASN A 254 10.12 8.09 -13.79
CA ASN A 254 11.18 7.11 -13.64
C ASN A 254 11.05 6.35 -12.31
N ILE A 255 10.63 7.00 -11.22
CA ILE A 255 10.26 6.30 -9.98
C ILE A 255 9.13 5.32 -10.26
N CYS A 256 8.08 5.75 -10.97
CA CYS A 256 6.95 4.87 -11.32
C CYS A 256 7.41 3.62 -12.07
N LYS A 257 8.25 3.80 -13.10
CA LYS A 257 8.83 2.70 -13.88
C LYS A 257 9.76 1.83 -13.06
N LYS A 258 10.55 2.40 -12.16
CA LYS A 258 11.45 1.65 -11.27
C LYS A 258 10.67 0.74 -10.33
N ILE A 259 9.56 1.21 -9.76
CA ILE A 259 8.70 0.38 -8.92
C ILE A 259 8.08 -0.76 -9.74
N ALA A 260 7.61 -0.49 -10.96
CA ALA A 260 7.05 -1.51 -11.85
C ALA A 260 8.10 -2.55 -12.29
N GLU A 261 9.36 -2.14 -12.47
CA GLU A 261 10.50 -3.04 -12.72
C GLU A 261 10.77 -3.92 -11.49
N LEU A 262 10.84 -3.32 -10.30
CA LEU A 262 11.10 -4.04 -9.05
C LEU A 262 9.97 -5.02 -8.74
N ASN A 263 8.72 -4.63 -8.91
CA ASN A 263 7.53 -5.45 -8.69
C ASN A 263 6.49 -5.21 -9.80
N PRO A 264 6.38 -6.09 -10.81
CA PRO A 264 5.45 -5.93 -11.93
C PRO A 264 3.97 -6.07 -11.56
N PHE A 265 3.66 -6.43 -10.31
CA PHE A 265 2.28 -6.49 -9.79
C PHE A 265 1.95 -5.32 -8.85
N ALA A 266 2.90 -4.41 -8.63
CA ALA A 266 2.64 -3.20 -7.86
C ALA A 266 1.60 -2.33 -8.57
N LYS A 267 0.69 -1.76 -7.79
CA LYS A 267 -0.31 -0.81 -8.27
C LYS A 267 0.28 0.59 -8.21
N VAL A 268 0.88 1.03 -9.30
CA VAL A 268 1.56 2.32 -9.43
C VAL A 268 0.72 3.29 -10.25
N ALA A 269 0.47 4.50 -9.74
CA ALA A 269 -0.19 5.57 -10.45
C ALA A 269 0.70 6.82 -10.57
N TYR A 270 0.62 7.51 -11.71
CA TYR A 270 1.46 8.67 -12.01
C TYR A 270 0.75 9.99 -11.66
N LEU A 271 1.47 10.97 -11.08
CA LEU A 271 0.86 12.20 -10.52
C LEU A 271 0.83 13.42 -11.47
N ASN A 272 1.79 13.53 -12.39
CA ASN A 272 2.14 14.82 -13.00
C ASN A 272 1.10 15.37 -14.00
N GLY A 273 0.28 14.52 -14.62
CA GLY A 273 -0.78 14.94 -15.54
C GLY A 273 -0.38 15.08 -17.01
N ASP A 274 0.85 14.72 -17.39
CA ASP A 274 1.38 14.87 -18.75
C ASP A 274 1.43 13.56 -19.58
N LYS A 275 0.80 12.48 -19.08
CA LYS A 275 0.65 11.21 -19.82
C LYS A 275 -0.81 10.88 -20.08
N THR A 276 -1.09 10.44 -21.31
CA THR A 276 -2.41 9.91 -21.68
C THR A 276 -2.62 8.51 -21.11
N PRO A 277 -3.88 8.05 -20.95
CA PRO A 277 -4.15 6.67 -20.52
C PRO A 277 -3.54 5.60 -21.45
N ALA A 278 -3.44 5.87 -22.75
CA ALA A 278 -2.81 4.96 -23.71
C ALA A 278 -1.30 4.81 -23.47
N GLU A 279 -0.60 5.91 -23.17
CA GLU A 279 0.83 5.87 -22.81
C GLU A 279 1.05 5.09 -21.50
N LEU A 280 0.25 5.36 -20.47
CA LEU A 280 0.34 4.65 -19.19
C LEU A 280 0.11 3.14 -19.37
N LYS A 281 -0.86 2.75 -20.20
CA LYS A 281 -1.12 1.36 -20.55
C LYS A 281 0.08 0.70 -21.24
N ALA A 282 0.69 1.40 -22.19
CA ALA A 282 1.85 0.89 -22.93
C ALA A 282 3.04 0.60 -22.00
N ASP A 283 3.25 1.45 -21.00
CA ASP A 283 4.29 1.30 -19.98
C ASP A 283 3.87 0.42 -18.78
N LYS A 284 2.66 -0.18 -18.82
CA LYS A 284 2.09 -1.03 -17.75
C LYS A 284 1.96 -0.33 -16.40
N ILE A 285 1.74 0.98 -16.41
CA ILE A 285 1.41 1.77 -15.22
C ILE A 285 -0.08 1.53 -14.90
N TRP A 286 -0.38 1.22 -13.64
CA TRP A 286 -1.70 0.76 -13.20
C TRP A 286 -2.77 1.86 -13.29
N GLY A 287 -2.39 3.11 -13.03
CA GLY A 287 -3.32 4.23 -12.99
C GLY A 287 -2.67 5.58 -13.21
N PHE A 288 -3.49 6.62 -13.10
CA PHE A 288 -3.01 7.96 -12.79
C PHE A 288 -3.68 8.49 -11.54
N ASP A 289 -3.01 9.43 -10.90
CA ASP A 289 -3.54 10.22 -9.81
C ASP A 289 -3.34 11.68 -10.17
N TYR A 290 -4.24 12.30 -10.93
CA TYR A 290 -3.95 13.61 -11.52
C TYR A 290 -4.57 14.75 -10.74
N ASN A 291 -3.93 15.91 -10.81
CA ASN A 291 -4.47 17.10 -10.18
C ASN A 291 -5.84 17.44 -10.78
N PHE A 292 -6.80 17.85 -9.96
CA PHE A 292 -8.16 18.21 -10.41
C PHE A 292 -8.14 19.26 -11.53
N LYS A 293 -7.17 20.18 -11.54
CA LYS A 293 -7.02 21.20 -12.60
C LYS A 293 -6.63 20.62 -13.95
N VAL A 294 -5.97 19.46 -13.98
CA VAL A 294 -5.69 18.72 -15.22
C VAL A 294 -6.98 18.07 -15.70
N ILE A 295 -7.72 17.43 -14.79
CA ILE A 295 -8.99 16.76 -15.10
C ILE A 295 -10.06 17.75 -15.58
N ASP A 296 -10.15 18.94 -14.98
CA ASP A 296 -11.15 19.95 -15.35
C ASP A 296 -10.96 20.50 -16.77
N LYS A 297 -9.75 20.38 -17.35
CA LYS A 297 -9.50 20.73 -18.75
C LYS A 297 -10.15 19.74 -19.72
N ASP A 298 -10.20 18.46 -19.35
CA ASP A 298 -10.89 17.41 -20.11
C ASP A 298 -11.33 16.25 -19.20
N ILE A 299 -12.55 16.35 -18.68
CA ILE A 299 -13.12 15.30 -17.82
C ILE A 299 -13.36 13.98 -18.57
N ASN A 300 -13.34 13.97 -19.91
CA ASN A 300 -13.51 12.73 -20.68
C ASN A 300 -12.32 11.79 -20.56
N ILE A 301 -11.17 12.27 -20.08
CA ILE A 301 -10.01 11.42 -19.76
C ILE A 301 -10.38 10.28 -18.80
N ILE A 302 -11.37 10.46 -17.92
CA ILE A 302 -11.88 9.42 -17.02
C ILE A 302 -12.50 8.25 -17.81
N LYS A 303 -13.23 8.55 -18.89
CA LYS A 303 -13.82 7.52 -19.76
C LYS A 303 -12.74 6.84 -20.61
N ASP A 304 -11.77 7.60 -21.11
CA ASP A 304 -10.65 7.04 -21.87
C ASP A 304 -9.77 6.13 -21.00
N ALA A 305 -9.55 6.49 -19.74
CA ALA A 305 -8.86 5.65 -18.77
C ALA A 305 -9.54 4.29 -18.59
N LYS A 306 -10.86 4.29 -18.39
CA LYS A 306 -11.65 3.04 -18.29
C LYS A 306 -11.54 2.17 -19.54
N LYS A 307 -11.58 2.77 -20.73
CA LYS A 307 -11.40 2.05 -22.01
C LYS A 307 -10.01 1.41 -22.10
N ASN A 308 -9.01 2.05 -21.51
CA ASN A 308 -7.64 1.55 -21.48
C ASN A 308 -7.35 0.60 -20.31
N GLY A 309 -8.28 0.44 -19.35
CA GLY A 309 -8.06 -0.36 -18.14
C GLY A 309 -7.13 0.33 -17.13
N ILE A 310 -7.08 1.66 -17.15
CA ILE A 310 -6.27 2.51 -16.29
C ILE A 310 -7.12 3.01 -15.14
N ASN A 311 -6.63 2.84 -13.92
CA ASN A 311 -7.29 3.32 -12.72
C ASN A 311 -7.17 4.86 -12.59
N VAL A 312 -8.20 5.49 -12.05
CA VAL A 312 -8.32 6.96 -11.99
C VAL A 312 -8.42 7.41 -10.53
N ASN A 313 -7.42 8.12 -10.04
CA ASN A 313 -7.48 8.94 -8.83
C ASN A 313 -7.34 10.43 -9.18
N ILE A 314 -7.92 11.30 -8.36
CA ILE A 314 -7.89 12.76 -8.56
C ILE A 314 -7.59 13.44 -7.23
N TRP A 315 -6.62 14.36 -7.24
CA TRP A 315 -6.15 15.09 -6.06
C TRP A 315 -6.04 16.60 -6.27
N THR A 316 -5.98 17.45 -5.23
CA THR A 316 -6.65 17.24 -3.93
C THR A 316 -8.05 17.83 -4.05
N VAL A 317 -9.08 16.99 -3.97
CA VAL A 317 -10.48 17.39 -4.22
C VAL A 317 -11.16 17.72 -2.91
N ASN A 318 -11.22 19.01 -2.57
CA ASN A 318 -11.76 19.47 -1.29
C ASN A 318 -13.16 20.10 -1.39
N LYS A 319 -13.62 20.43 -2.59
CA LYS A 319 -14.91 21.09 -2.79
C LYS A 319 -16.04 20.08 -2.99
N PRO A 320 -17.18 20.21 -2.27
CA PRO A 320 -18.30 19.28 -2.38
C PRO A 320 -18.80 19.07 -3.82
N GLU A 321 -18.89 20.16 -4.59
CA GLU A 321 -19.37 20.14 -5.97
C GLU A 321 -18.42 19.41 -6.92
N GLN A 322 -17.10 19.49 -6.68
CA GLN A 322 -16.10 18.75 -7.46
C GLN A 322 -16.17 17.25 -7.12
N MET A 323 -16.32 16.91 -5.83
CA MET A 323 -16.52 15.51 -5.41
C MET A 323 -17.72 14.90 -6.14
N ASP A 324 -18.87 15.58 -6.14
CA ASP A 324 -20.09 15.10 -6.79
C ASP A 324 -19.89 14.91 -8.31
N ALA A 325 -19.22 15.85 -8.97
CA ALA A 325 -18.92 15.77 -10.40
C ALA A 325 -18.06 14.55 -10.75
N TYR A 326 -16.95 14.33 -10.03
CA TYR A 326 -16.03 13.23 -10.31
C TYR A 326 -16.58 11.87 -9.91
N LEU A 327 -17.33 11.78 -8.81
CA LEU A 327 -18.07 10.57 -8.43
C LEU A 327 -19.08 10.18 -9.52
N LYS A 328 -19.83 11.15 -10.06
CA LYS A 328 -20.77 10.93 -11.18
C LYS A 328 -20.04 10.52 -12.47
N ALA A 329 -18.86 11.07 -12.75
CA ALA A 329 -18.01 10.64 -13.86
C ALA A 329 -17.44 9.21 -13.66
N GLY A 330 -17.53 8.70 -12.43
CA GLY A 330 -17.18 7.34 -12.06
C GLY A 330 -15.68 7.16 -11.87
N VAL A 331 -15.01 8.14 -11.27
CA VAL A 331 -13.64 8.00 -10.76
C VAL A 331 -13.50 6.76 -9.86
N ASP A 332 -12.30 6.17 -9.77
CA ASP A 332 -12.05 5.05 -8.85
C ASP A 332 -11.75 5.54 -7.43
N TYR A 333 -11.03 6.66 -7.30
CA TYR A 333 -10.61 7.24 -6.04
C TYR A 333 -10.66 8.77 -6.06
N LEU A 334 -10.84 9.38 -4.90
CA LEU A 334 -10.61 10.81 -4.69
C LEU A 334 -9.70 10.99 -3.47
N THR A 335 -8.59 11.69 -3.68
CA THR A 335 -7.69 12.14 -2.61
C THR A 335 -8.14 13.51 -2.11
N THR A 336 -8.40 13.64 -0.80
CA THR A 336 -8.99 14.84 -0.20
C THR A 336 -8.46 15.13 1.20
N ASP A 337 -8.41 16.42 1.56
CA ASP A 337 -8.18 16.88 2.94
C ASP A 337 -9.45 16.82 3.80
N GLU A 338 -10.61 16.50 3.21
CA GLU A 338 -11.92 16.43 3.86
C GLU A 338 -12.51 15.00 3.79
N PRO A 339 -11.79 13.96 4.26
CA PRO A 339 -12.21 12.57 4.05
C PRO A 339 -13.55 12.25 4.71
N GLU A 340 -13.91 12.87 5.84
CA GLU A 340 -15.21 12.69 6.49
C GLU A 340 -16.36 13.20 5.61
N MET A 341 -16.19 14.36 4.96
CA MET A 341 -17.19 14.91 4.04
C MET A 341 -17.37 14.02 2.83
N LEU A 342 -16.26 13.53 2.25
CA LEU A 342 -16.34 12.62 1.11
C LEU A 342 -17.00 11.29 1.51
N LEU A 343 -16.70 10.76 2.71
CA LEU A 343 -17.35 9.56 3.24
C LEU A 343 -18.88 9.73 3.32
N GLU A 344 -19.39 10.90 3.73
CA GLU A 344 -20.83 11.15 3.76
C GLU A 344 -21.48 11.10 2.37
N LYS A 345 -20.75 11.45 1.31
CA LYS A 345 -21.24 11.43 -0.07
C LYS A 345 -21.26 10.04 -0.72
N VAL A 346 -20.47 9.09 -0.20
CA VAL A 346 -20.29 7.74 -0.78
C VAL A 346 -20.87 6.61 0.09
N LYS A 347 -21.56 6.97 1.17
CA LYS A 347 -22.26 6.03 2.06
C LYS A 347 -23.43 5.32 1.38
#